data_AF-A0A5J4QDY3-F1
#
_entry.id   AF-A0A5J4QDY3-F1
#
_cell.length_a   1.000
_cell.length_b   1.000
_cell.length_c   1.000
_cell.angle_alpha   90.00
_cell.angle_beta   90.00
_cell.angle_gamma   90.00
#
_symmetry.space_group_name_H-M   'P 1'
#
loop_
_entity.id
_entity.type
_entity.pdbx_description
1 polymer ?
#
loop_
_entity_poly.entity_id
_entity_poly.type
_entity_poly.pdbx_seq_one_letter_code
_entity_poly.pdbx_strand_id
1 'polypeptide(L)' 'MEVNPMKEKDDIGGRKSKNEQIEDYLQERYDFRFNTVKFKPEFRPKNENHPFSPVTNTKPLSGKMQ' A
#
# COMPACT_ATOMS: atom_id res chain seq x y z
N MET A 1 -52.59 -5.32 -15.16
CA MET A 1 -52.12 -5.50 -13.77
C MET A 1 -51.40 -6.83 -13.75
N GLU A 2 -50.11 -6.97 -13.51
CA GLU A 2 -49.03 -6.06 -13.13
C GLU A 2 -47.77 -6.79 -13.64
N VAL A 3 -47.06 -6.20 -14.59
CA VAL A 3 -45.78 -6.75 -15.05
C VAL A 3 -44.79 -6.36 -13.96
N ASN A 4 -44.42 -7.29 -13.08
CA ASN A 4 -43.37 -7.05 -12.09
C ASN A 4 -42.10 -6.64 -12.84
N PRO A 5 -41.65 -5.37 -12.79
CA PRO A 5 -40.39 -5.02 -13.40
C PRO A 5 -39.31 -5.69 -12.55
N MET A 6 -38.46 -6.47 -13.20
CA MET A 6 -37.23 -6.99 -12.64
C MET A 6 -36.59 -5.90 -11.79
N LYS A 7 -36.52 -6.13 -10.47
CA LYS A 7 -35.77 -5.26 -9.57
C LYS A 7 -34.39 -5.09 -10.18
N GLU A 8 -34.12 -3.83 -10.49
CA GLU A 8 -32.93 -3.34 -11.13
C GLU A 8 -31.70 -4.01 -10.52
N LYS A 9 -30.82 -4.47 -11.40
CA LYS A 9 -29.46 -4.89 -11.05
C LYS A 9 -28.60 -3.65 -10.73
N ASP A 10 -29.10 -2.79 -9.86
CA ASP A 10 -28.53 -1.48 -9.52
C ASP A 10 -27.41 -1.55 -8.47
N ASP A 11 -26.72 -2.70 -8.35
CA ASP A 11 -25.68 -2.87 -7.32
C ASP A 11 -24.37 -3.50 -7.85
N ILE A 12 -24.18 -3.63 -9.16
CA ILE A 12 -22.96 -4.26 -9.71
C ILE A 12 -21.93 -3.22 -10.20
N GLY A 13 -22.31 -1.94 -10.30
CA GLY A 13 -21.46 -0.91 -10.93
C GLY A 13 -20.89 0.20 -10.02
N GLY A 14 -21.24 0.23 -8.73
CA GLY A 14 -20.97 1.41 -7.89
C GLY A 14 -20.19 1.18 -6.59
N ARG A 15 -20.06 -0.07 -6.12
CA ARG A 15 -19.35 -0.38 -4.89
C ARG A 15 -17.93 -0.84 -5.19
N LYS A 16 -16.95 -0.04 -4.77
CA LYS A 16 -15.54 -0.43 -4.76
C LYS A 16 -15.39 -1.80 -4.12
N SER A 17 -14.60 -2.68 -4.73
CA SER A 17 -14.29 -3.96 -4.12
C SER A 17 -13.57 -3.74 -2.77
N LYS A 18 -13.60 -4.73 -1.87
CA LYS A 18 -12.84 -4.62 -0.62
C LYS A 18 -11.34 -4.37 -0.87
N ASN A 19 -10.79 -4.97 -1.92
CA ASN A 19 -9.38 -4.76 -2.28
C ASN A 19 -9.15 -3.32 -2.75
N GLU A 20 -10.03 -2.80 -3.60
CA GLU A 20 -9.95 -1.42 -4.09
C GLU A 20 -10.04 -0.41 -2.93
N GLN A 21 -10.92 -0.65 -1.96
CA GLN A 21 -11.02 0.18 -0.75
C GLN A 21 -9.73 0.13 0.10
N ILE A 22 -9.06 -1.03 0.17
CA ILE A 22 -7.79 -1.18 0.87
C ILE A 22 -6.68 -0.44 0.12
N GLU A 23 -6.63 -0.56 -1.21
CA GLU A 23 -5.66 0.14 -2.05
C GLU A 23 -5.81 1.67 -1.94
N ASP A 24 -7.04 2.18 -1.98
CA ASP A 24 -7.32 3.61 -1.75
C ASP A 24 -6.80 4.07 -0.39
N TYR A 25 -7.14 3.35 0.68
CA TYR A 25 -6.73 3.68 2.05
C TYR A 25 -5.20 3.72 2.17
N LEU A 26 -4.51 2.73 1.61
CA LEU A 26 -3.05 2.65 1.63
C LEU A 26 -2.42 3.79 0.83
N GLN A 27 -2.97 4.08 -0.35
CA GLN A 27 -2.48 5.16 -1.21
C GLN A 27 -2.72 6.54 -0.61
N GLU A 28 -3.80 6.74 0.16
CA GLU A 28 -4.07 8.01 0.84
C GLU A 28 -3.09 8.26 2.00
N ARG A 29 -2.72 7.20 2.74
CA ARG A 29 -1.98 7.33 4.01
C ARG A 29 -0.48 7.13 3.88
N TYR A 30 0.00 6.39 2.88
CA TYR A 30 1.39 5.96 2.78
C TYR A 30 2.03 6.28 1.42
N ASP A 31 3.32 6.62 1.45
CA ASP A 31 4.19 6.51 0.28
C ASP A 31 4.75 5.09 0.19
N PHE A 32 4.88 4.58 -1.04
CA PHE A 32 5.39 3.25 -1.34
C PHE A 32 6.68 3.31 -2.16
N ARG A 33 7.61 2.39 -1.88
CA ARG A 33 8.75 2.09 -2.75
C ARG A 33 9.10 0.61 -2.68
N PHE A 34 9.53 0.03 -3.79
CA PHE A 34 10.16 -1.28 -3.77
C PHE A 34 11.66 -1.17 -3.49
N ASN A 35 12.14 -1.77 -2.41
CA ASN A 35 13.58 -1.88 -2.16
C ASN A 35 14.16 -3.04 -2.97
N THR A 36 14.95 -2.73 -3.99
CA THR A 36 15.56 -3.72 -4.89
C THR A 36 16.67 -4.54 -4.24
N VAL A 37 17.34 -4.01 -3.21
CA VAL A 37 18.42 -4.71 -2.50
C VAL A 37 17.86 -5.74 -1.51
N LYS A 38 16.80 -5.37 -0.79
CA LYS A 38 16.12 -6.28 0.16
C LYS A 38 15.01 -7.11 -0.50
N PHE A 39 14.72 -6.84 -1.77
CA PHE A 39 13.61 -7.42 -2.53
C PHE A 39 12.28 -7.39 -1.76
N LYS A 40 11.99 -6.24 -1.13
CA LYS A 40 10.83 -6.08 -0.24
C LYS A 40 10.13 -4.74 -0.49
N PRO A 41 8.79 -4.70 -0.45
CA PRO A 41 8.05 -3.44 -0.40
C PRO A 41 8.30 -2.67 0.90
N GLU A 42 8.49 -1.36 0.79
CA GLU A 42 8.64 -0.43 1.90
C GLU A 42 7.51 0.62 1.85
N PHE A 43 7.01 0.96 3.03
CA PHE A 43 5.94 1.95 3.21
C PHE A 43 6.38 2.97 4.27
N ARG A 44 5.98 4.22 4.08
CA ARG A 44 6.12 5.27 5.10
C ARG A 44 4.86 6.16 5.13
N PRO A 45 4.47 6.75 6.26
CA PRO A 45 3.34 7.67 6.30
C PRO A 45 3.63 8.93 5.47
N LYS A 46 2.66 9.41 4.67
CA LYS A 46 2.83 10.55 3.74
C LYS A 46 3.17 11.88 4.41
N ASN A 47 2.68 12.09 5.63
CA ASN A 47 2.78 13.37 6.33
C ASN A 47 3.86 13.38 7.40
N GLU A 48 4.62 12.29 7.51
CA GLU A 48 5.77 12.24 8.41
C GLU A 48 7.01 12.49 7.56
N ASN A 49 7.91 13.35 8.04
CA ASN A 49 9.23 13.52 7.42
C ASN A 49 10.15 12.32 7.76
N HIS A 50 9.57 11.12 7.77
CA HIS A 50 10.26 9.86 7.99
C HIS A 50 10.88 9.40 6.66
N PRO A 51 12.20 9.20 6.61
CA PRO A 51 12.83 8.64 5.42
C PRO A 51 12.44 7.17 5.25
N PHE A 52 12.46 6.67 4.02
CA PHE A 52 12.48 5.22 3.80
C PHE A 52 13.69 4.59 4.51
N SER A 53 13.56 3.32 4.87
CA SER A 53 14.68 2.59 5.48
C SER A 53 15.92 2.70 4.58
N PRO A 54 17.09 3.07 5.14
CA PRO A 54 18.33 3.10 4.39
C PRO A 54 18.58 1.73 3.75
N VAL A 55 19.00 1.79 2.48
CA VAL A 55 19.29 0.59 1.67
C VAL A 55 20.64 -0.02 2.08
N THR A 56 21.45 0.72 2.84
CA THR A 56 22.79 0.32 3.25
C THR A 56 22.76 -0.69 4.40
N ASN A 57 22.69 -1.97 4.06
CA ASN A 57 23.24 -3.01 4.93
C ASN A 57 24.76 -3.09 4.70
N THR A 58 25.49 -2.06 5.11
CA THR A 58 26.86 -2.27 5.55
C THR A 58 26.80 -2.13 7.05
N LYS A 59 26.69 -3.27 7.76
CA LYS A 59 27.19 -3.28 9.13
C LYS A 59 28.61 -2.72 9.02
N PRO A 60 28.99 -1.64 9.72
CA PRO A 60 30.41 -1.37 9.84
C PRO A 60 30.99 -2.67 10.38
N LEU A 61 31.96 -3.24 9.65
CA LEU A 61 32.87 -4.18 10.28
C LEU A 61 33.37 -3.42 11.49
N SER A 62 32.89 -3.74 12.68
CA SER A 62 33.52 -3.32 13.91
C SER A 62 34.85 -4.03 13.88
N GLY A 63 35.80 -3.40 13.19
CA GLY A 63 37.19 -3.78 13.20
C GLY A 63 37.56 -3.78 14.66
N LYS A 64 37.85 -4.97 15.18
CA LYS A 64 38.82 -5.09 16.25
C LYS A 64 40.11 -4.47 15.69
N MET A 65 40.24 -3.17 15.85
CA MET A 65 41.54 -2.52 15.78
C MET A 65 42.10 -2.58 17.19
N GLN A 66 43.05 -3.51 17.34
CA GLN A 66 44.07 -3.67 18.39
C GLN A 66 43.65 -3.41 19.84
#